data_AF-A0A662U519-F1
#
_entry.id   AF-A0A662U519-F1
#
_cell.length_a   1.000
_cell.length_b   1.000
_cell.length_c   1.000
_cell.angle_alpha   90.00
_cell.angle_beta   90.00
_cell.angle_gamma   90.00
#
_symmetry.space_group_name_H-M   'P 1'
#
loop_
_entity.id
_entity.type
_entity.pdbx_description
1 polymer ?
#
loop_
_entity_poly.entity_id
_entity_poly.type
_entity_poly.pdbx_seq_one_letter_code
_entity_poly.pdbx_strand_id
1 'polypeptide(L)'
;MKLKQTTTYTPRGDQLERKLTRFEKARIIGARALQIAMGAPILVDPPDNVSDPIEIALLELERGVIPLTIRRKETNRKTPSS
;
A
#
# COMPACT_ATOMS: atom_id res chain seq x y z
N MET A 1 19.43 8.21 -30.38
CA MET A 1 18.13 8.44 -29.71
C MET A 1 17.90 7.35 -28.66
N LYS A 2 17.28 7.73 -27.53
CA LYS A 2 16.85 6.96 -26.34
C LYS A 2 17.82 6.97 -25.16
N LEU A 3 17.64 8.01 -24.34
CA LEU A 3 18.14 8.19 -22.99
C LEU A 3 17.63 7.05 -22.09
N LYS A 4 18.54 6.36 -21.40
CA LYS A 4 18.21 5.49 -20.27
C LYS A 4 17.96 6.39 -19.06
N GLN A 5 16.71 6.49 -18.63
CA GLN A 5 16.36 7.18 -17.39
C GLN A 5 16.77 6.31 -16.20
N THR A 6 18.00 6.45 -15.74
CA THR A 6 18.44 5.96 -14.43
C THR A 6 17.99 6.95 -13.37
N THR A 7 16.81 6.74 -12.82
CA THR A 7 16.34 7.53 -11.66
C THR A 7 16.97 6.96 -10.40
N THR A 8 18.05 7.57 -9.91
CA THR A 8 18.58 7.27 -8.58
C THR A 8 17.75 8.05 -7.57
N TYR A 9 16.99 7.32 -6.75
CA TYR A 9 16.20 7.86 -5.65
C TYR A 9 17.12 8.25 -4.49
N THR A 10 17.28 9.56 -4.24
CA THR A 10 17.92 10.07 -3.03
C THR A 10 16.84 10.28 -1.97
N PRO A 11 16.74 9.42 -0.94
CA PRO A 11 15.78 9.65 0.14
C PRO A 11 16.17 10.94 0.88
N ARG A 12 15.23 11.88 0.98
CA ARG A 12 15.33 13.02 1.90
C ARG A 12 15.29 12.45 3.32
N GLY A 13 16.24 12.85 4.17
CA GLY A 13 16.66 12.21 5.44
C GLY A 13 15.63 11.93 6.55
N ASP A 14 14.32 11.97 6.28
CA ASP A 14 13.23 11.60 7.19
C ASP A 14 12.46 10.33 6.75
N GLN A 15 12.93 9.65 5.71
CA GLN A 15 12.31 8.43 5.19
C GLN A 15 12.96 7.16 5.75
N LEU A 16 13.09 7.09 7.07
CA LEU A 16 13.46 5.85 7.74
C LEU A 16 12.20 4.98 7.84
N GLU A 17 12.19 3.85 7.13
CA GLU A 17 11.24 2.73 7.23
C GLU A 17 9.86 3.03 7.86
N ARG A 18 9.01 3.77 7.14
CA ARG A 18 7.69 4.08 7.66
C ARG A 18 6.73 2.93 7.41
N LYS A 19 6.76 1.93 8.30
CA LYS A 19 5.75 0.87 8.41
C LYS A 19 4.33 1.45 8.33
N LEU A 20 3.39 0.66 7.80
CA LEU A 20 1.99 1.05 7.73
C LEU A 20 1.46 1.37 9.13
N THR A 21 0.83 2.53 9.29
CA THR A 21 0.06 2.81 10.50
C THR A 21 -1.15 1.87 10.57
N ARG A 22 -1.69 1.61 11.76
CA ARG A 22 -2.90 0.78 11.90
C ARG A 22 -4.07 1.33 11.07
N PHE A 23 -4.19 2.65 10.95
CA PHE A 23 -5.23 3.31 10.16
C PHE A 23 -5.04 3.11 8.66
N GLU A 24 -3.80 3.23 8.17
CA GLU A 24 -3.48 2.94 6.78
C GLU A 24 -3.71 1.47 6.45
N LYS A 25 -3.27 0.56 7.32
CA LYS A 25 -3.50 -0.88 7.18
C LYS A 25 -5.00 -1.18 7.08
N ALA A 26 -5.81 -0.67 8.01
CA ALA A 26 -7.26 -0.84 7.99
C ALA A 26 -7.90 -0.26 6.71
N ARG A 27 -7.45 0.92 6.27
CA ARG A 27 -7.98 1.56 5.06
C ARG A 27 -7.68 0.76 3.79
N ILE A 28 -6.46 0.24 3.68
CA ILE A 28 -6.02 -0.59 2.56
C ILE A 28 -6.85 -1.87 2.49
N ILE A 29 -6.96 -2.59 3.61
CA ILE A 29 -7.72 -3.84 3.69
C ILE A 29 -9.19 -3.58 3.31
N GLY A 30 -9.83 -2.57 3.90
CA GLY A 30 -11.23 -2.27 3.60
C GLY A 30 -11.46 -1.88 2.14
N ALA A 31 -10.57 -1.07 1.55
CA ALA A 31 -10.69 -0.70 0.14
C ALA A 31 -10.49 -1.92 -0.77
N ARG A 32 -9.53 -2.80 -0.45
CA ARG A 32 -9.25 -3.98 -1.26
C ARG A 32 -10.33 -5.05 -1.14
N ALA A 33 -10.82 -5.31 0.06
CA ALA A 33 -11.94 -6.23 0.30
C ALA A 33 -13.19 -5.81 -0.50
N LEU A 34 -13.48 -4.51 -0.57
CA LEU A 34 -14.56 -3.99 -1.40
C LEU A 34 -14.36 -4.31 -2.89
N GLN A 35 -13.14 -4.13 -3.41
CA GLN A 35 -12.84 -4.46 -4.81
C GLN A 35 -13.08 -5.96 -5.09
N ILE A 36 -12.61 -6.83 -4.20
CA ILE A 36 -12.78 -8.29 -4.32
C ILE A 36 -14.28 -8.65 -4.29
N ALA A 37 -15.04 -8.06 -3.36
CA ALA A 37 -16.48 -8.27 -3.27
C ALA A 37 -17.24 -7.82 -4.55
N MET A 38 -16.67 -6.87 -5.30
CA MET A 38 -17.19 -6.42 -6.58
C MET A 38 -16.68 -7.25 -7.79
N GLY A 39 -16.00 -8.37 -7.54
CA GLY A 39 -15.49 -9.25 -8.60
C GLY A 39 -14.15 -8.83 -9.19
N ALA A 40 -13.37 -7.97 -8.52
CA ALA A 40 -12.02 -7.66 -8.96
C ALA A 40 -11.11 -8.91 -8.88
N PRO A 41 -10.12 -9.04 -9.79
CA PRO A 41 -9.22 -10.17 -9.79
C PRO A 41 -8.35 -10.20 -8.51
N ILE A 42 -8.23 -11.40 -7.95
CA ILE A 42 -7.39 -11.71 -6.79
C ILE A 42 -5.97 -12.03 -7.28
N LEU A 43 -4.94 -11.54 -6.58
CA LEU A 43 -3.53 -11.68 -6.97
C LEU A 43 -2.77 -12.76 -6.17
N VAL A 44 -3.48 -13.47 -5.32
CA VAL A 44 -2.97 -14.59 -4.51
C VAL A 44 -3.85 -15.81 -4.74
N ASP A 45 -3.28 -17.00 -4.57
CA ASP A 45 -4.07 -18.23 -4.51
C ASP A 45 -4.57 -18.41 -3.07
N PRO A 46 -5.86 -18.11 -2.76
CA PRO A 46 -6.40 -18.43 -1.45
C PRO A 46 -6.52 -19.95 -1.31
N PRO A 47 -6.32 -20.49 -0.10
CA PRO A 47 -6.65 -21.88 0.18
C PRO A 47 -8.17 -22.10 0.03
N ASP A 48 -8.58 -23.34 -0.26
CA ASP A 48 -9.96 -23.69 -0.65
C ASP A 48 -11.06 -23.28 0.36
N ASN A 49 -10.67 -23.02 1.61
CA ASN A 49 -11.55 -22.61 2.69
C ASN A 49 -11.67 -21.09 2.88
N VAL A 50 -10.92 -20.27 2.13
CA VAL A 50 -10.91 -18.81 2.27
C VAL A 50 -11.65 -18.19 1.09
N SER A 51 -12.90 -17.78 1.35
CA SER A 51 -13.73 -17.04 0.38
C SER A 51 -14.11 -15.65 0.86
N ASP A 52 -13.75 -15.28 2.10
CA ASP A 52 -14.07 -13.97 2.64
C ASP A 52 -13.18 -12.88 2.01
N PRO A 53 -13.76 -11.79 1.44
CA PRO A 53 -12.97 -10.74 0.81
C PRO A 53 -11.97 -10.04 1.73
N ILE A 54 -12.23 -9.99 3.04
CA ILE A 54 -11.32 -9.36 4.02
C ILE A 54 -10.12 -10.26 4.24
N GLU A 55 -10.33 -11.57 4.41
CA GLU A 55 -9.25 -12.54 4.53
C GLU A 55 -8.35 -12.57 3.28
N ILE A 56 -8.94 -12.52 2.09
CA ILE A 56 -8.18 -12.46 0.84
C ILE A 56 -7.35 -11.15 0.76
N ALA A 57 -7.95 -10.01 1.12
CA ALA A 57 -7.24 -8.73 1.16
C ALA A 57 -6.10 -8.72 2.19
N LEU A 58 -6.26 -9.41 3.33
CA LEU A 58 -5.21 -9.60 4.32
C LEU A 58 -4.04 -10.42 3.75
N LEU A 59 -4.33 -11.54 3.08
CA LEU A 59 -3.32 -12.38 2.44
C LEU A 59 -2.53 -11.62 1.38
N GLU A 60 -3.20 -10.82 0.54
CA GLU A 60 -2.52 -9.97 -0.45
C GLU A 60 -1.62 -8.91 0.20
N LEU A 61 -2.08 -8.32 1.31
CA LEU A 61 -1.31 -7.34 2.06
C LEU A 61 -0.07 -7.97 2.71
N GLU A 62 -0.20 -9.15 3.29
CA GLU A 62 0.90 -9.89 3.93
C GLU A 62 1.95 -10.34 2.91
N ARG A 63 1.52 -10.72 1.71
CA ARG A 63 2.42 -11.05 0.59
C ARG A 63 2.97 -9.81 -0.13
N GLY A 64 2.50 -8.61 0.21
CA GLY A 64 2.96 -7.34 -0.39
C GLY A 64 2.56 -7.14 -1.85
N VAL A 65 1.54 -7.84 -2.33
CA VAL A 65 1.07 -7.80 -3.73
C VAL A 65 -0.16 -6.93 -3.94
N ILE A 66 -0.63 -6.25 -2.89
CA ILE A 66 -1.85 -5.44 -2.94
C ILE A 66 -1.73 -4.29 -3.96
N PRO A 67 -2.67 -4.14 -4.91
CA PRO A 67 -2.55 -3.16 -6.00
C PRO A 67 -3.03 -1.75 -5.57
N LEU A 68 -2.51 -1.25 -4.44
CA LEU A 68 -2.88 0.04 -3.85
C LEU A 68 -1.64 0.81 -3.37
N THR A 69 -1.61 2.11 -3.62
CA THR A 69 -0.52 3.01 -3.17
C THR A 69 -1.04 4.01 -2.15
N ILE A 70 -0.30 4.19 -1.05
CA ILE A 70 -0.63 5.19 -0.04
C ILE A 70 -0.01 6.53 -0.42
N ARG A 71 -0.86 7.55 -0.56
CA ARG A 71 -0.41 8.94 -0.67
C ARG A 71 -0.60 9.63 0.67
N ARG A 72 0.51 9.87 1.37
CA ARG A 72 0.52 10.66 2.61
C ARG A 72 0.51 12.14 2.24
N LYS A 73 -0.44 12.89 2.76
CA LYS A 73 -0.42 14.36 2.64
C LYS A 73 0.68 14.88 3.54
N GLU A 74 1.72 15.48 2.95
CA GLU A 74 2.68 16.27 3.71
C GLU A 74 1.95 17.48 4.26
N THR A 75 1.68 17.47 5.55
CA THR A 75 1.36 18.69 6.28
C THR A 75 2.67 19.47 6.31
N ASN A 76 2.84 20.44 5.40
CA ASN A 76 3.89 21.45 5.51
C ASN A 76 3.57 22.39 6.69
N ARG A 77 3.46 21.82 7.90
CA ARG A 77 3.62 22.58 9.12
C ARG A 77 5.10 22.91 9.14
N LYS A 78 5.45 24.08 8.59
CA LYS A 78 6.73 24.72 8.89
C LYS A 78 6.82 24.72 10.42
N THR A 79 7.58 23.82 10.99
CA THR A 79 8.08 24.01 12.35
C THR A 79 8.90 25.29 12.25
N PRO A 80 8.55 26.38 12.96
CA PRO A 80 9.45 27.52 13.02
C PRO A 80 10.76 26.98 13.59
N SER A 81 11.78 26.87 12.75
CA SER A 81 13.15 26.64 13.23
C SER A 81 13.43 27.79 14.19
N SER A 82 13.60 27.44 15.46
CA SER A 82 14.10 28.35 16.48
C SER A 82 15.51 28.79 16.13
#